data_AF-A0A920IZW4-F1
#
_entry.id   AF-A0A920IZW4-F1
#
_cell.length_a   1.000
_cell.length_b   1.000
_cell.length_c   1.000
_cell.angle_alpha   90.00
_cell.angle_beta   90.00
_cell.angle_gamma   90.00
#
_symmetry.space_group_name_H-M   'P 1'
#
loop_
_entity.id
_entity.type
_entity.pdbx_description
1 polymer ?
#
loop_
_entity_poly.entity_id
_entity_poly.type
_entity_poly.pdbx_seq_one_letter_code
_entity_poly.pdbx_strand_id
1 'polypeptide(L)' 'MNYSKVYLSVGTNLGNRENNISNCIDYLEKISEIKNISKIYETVPYKVQIEQRNFFEFSSEINFF' A
#
# COMPACT_ATOMS: atom_id res chain seq x y z
N MET A 1 6.12 20.75 -15.36
CA MET A 1 5.21 20.53 -14.22
C MET A 1 6.07 20.13 -13.03
N ASN A 2 5.86 20.74 -11.86
CA ASN A 2 6.55 20.34 -10.63
C ASN A 2 5.84 19.10 -10.08
N TYR A 3 6.50 17.95 -10.14
CA TYR A 3 6.03 16.74 -9.49
C TYR A 3 6.47 16.73 -8.03
N SER A 4 5.58 16.27 -7.15
CA SER A 4 5.92 16.02 -5.75
C SER A 4 6.39 14.57 -5.62
N LYS A 5 7.59 14.38 -5.06
CA LYS A 5 8.06 13.05 -4.67
C LYS A 5 7.37 12.65 -3.36
N VAL A 6 6.57 11.59 -3.42
CA VAL A 6 5.73 11.13 -2.31
C VAL A 6 6.03 9.67 -2.00
N TYR A 7 6.01 9.35 -0.70
CA TYR A 7 6.08 7.98 -0.21
C TYR A 7 4.77 7.62 0.48
N LEU A 8 4.14 6.52 0.05
CA LEU A 8 2.90 6.01 0.63
C LEU A 8 3.17 4.66 1.28
N SER A 9 2.58 4.43 2.45
CA SER A 9 2.53 3.10 3.09
C SER A 9 1.10 2.61 3.09
N VAL A 10 0.87 1.39 2.62
CA VAL A 10 -0.46 0.80 2.45
C VAL A 10 -0.50 -0.54 3.17
N GLY A 11 -1.60 -0.80 3.90
CA GLY A 11 -1.83 -2.03 4.62
C GLY A 11 -3.25 -2.55 4.45
N THR A 12 -3.43 -3.87 4.35
CA THR A 12 -4.75 -4.52 4.27
C THR A 12 -4.78 -5.80 5.09
N ASN A 13 -5.80 -5.96 5.94
CA ASN A 13 -6.02 -7.19 6.72
C ASN A 13 -7.40 -7.83 6.53
N LEU A 14 -8.32 -7.18 5.81
CA LEU A 14 -9.68 -7.66 5.56
C LEU A 14 -9.87 -8.11 4.11
N GLY A 15 -10.80 -9.05 3.91
CA GLY A 15 -11.15 -9.55 2.58
C GLY A 15 -10.00 -10.26 1.86
N ASN A 16 -9.96 -10.13 0.53
CA ASN A 16 -8.88 -10.64 -0.30
C ASN A 16 -7.73 -9.62 -0.38
N ARG A 17 -6.73 -9.81 0.48
CA ARG A 17 -5.59 -8.89 0.65
C ARG A 17 -4.75 -8.71 -0.63
N GLU A 18 -4.54 -9.78 -1.41
CA GLU A 18 -3.80 -9.71 -2.67
C GLU A 18 -4.54 -8.86 -3.70
N ASN A 19 -5.85 -9.08 -3.84
CA ASN A 19 -6.69 -8.29 -4.73
C ASN A 19 -6.75 -6.81 -4.30
N ASN A 20 -6.83 -6.54 -3.00
CA ASN A 20 -6.81 -5.17 -2.48
C ASN A 20 -5.50 -4.43 -2.84
N ILE A 21 -4.36 -5.12 -2.71
CA ILE A 21 -3.05 -4.55 -3.10
C ILE A 21 -2.99 -4.32 -4.61
N SER A 22 -3.39 -5.31 -5.41
CA SER A 22 -3.42 -5.18 -6.88
C SER A 22 -4.28 -3.99 -7.31
N ASN A 23 -5.51 -3.89 -6.80
CA ASN A 23 -6.42 -2.79 -7.12
C ASN A 23 -5.86 -1.43 -6.65
N CYS A 24 -5.20 -1.38 -5.49
CA CYS A 24 -4.56 -0.16 -4.99
C CYS A 24 -3.47 0.33 -5.96
N ILE A 25 -2.63 -0.58 -6.46
CA ILE A 25 -1.57 -0.26 -7.42
C ILE A 25 -2.21 0.22 -8.74
N ASP A 26 -3.20 -0.51 -9.26
CA ASP A 26 -3.91 -0.16 -10.50
C ASP A 26 -4.57 1.23 -10.43
N TYR A 27 -5.11 1.61 -9.26
CA TYR A 27 -5.69 2.94 -9.07
C TYR A 27 -4.63 4.03 -8.88
N LEU A 28 -3.50 3.71 -8.23
CA LEU A 28 -2.42 4.65 -8.00
C LEU A 28 -1.73 5.03 -9.33
N GLU A 29 -1.56 4.08 -10.24
CA GLU A 29 -1.01 4.32 -11.60
C GLU A 29 -1.90 5.23 -12.45
N LYS A 30 -3.22 5.29 -12.19
CA LYS A 30 -4.14 6.18 -12.92
C LYS A 30 -4.00 7.65 -12.54
N ILE A 31 -3.45 7.94 -11.36
CA ILE A 31 -3.38 9.29 -10.80
C ILE A 31 -1.95 9.76 -10.51
N SER A 32 -0.96 8.90 -10.67
CA SER A 32 0.44 9.16 -10.36
C SER A 32 1.37 8.25 -11.15
N GLU A 33 2.65 8.58 -11.19
CA GLU A 33 3.68 7.69 -11.74
C GLU A 33 4.37 6.95 -10.59
N ILE A 34 4.20 5.62 -10.54
CA ILE A 34 4.90 4.78 -9.55
C ILE A 34 6.35 4.60 -9.97
N LYS A 35 7.29 4.95 -9.08
CA LYS A 35 8.73 4.79 -9.30
C LYS A 35 9.28 3.52 -8.68
N ASN A 36 8.75 3.12 -7.52
CA ASN A 36 9.20 1.93 -6.83
C ASN A 36 8.10 1.37 -5.94
N ILE A 37 8.11 0.05 -5.74
CA ILE A 37 7.23 -0.66 -4.82
C ILE A 37 8.11 -1.58 -3.98
N SER A 38 7.96 -1.52 -2.66
CA SER A 38 8.66 -2.43 -1.77
C SER A 38 8.18 -3.88 -1.93
N LYS A 39 8.87 -4.81 -1.28
CA LYS A 39 8.27 -6.13 -1.03
C LYS A 39 7.00 -5.98 -0.21
N ILE A 40 6.09 -6.95 -0.36
CA ILE A 40 4.95 -7.12 0.51
C ILE A 40 5.40 -7.89 1.75
N TYR A 41 5.04 -7.42 2.92
CA TYR A 41 5.31 -8.06 4.20
C TYR A 41 4.01 -8.46 4.87
N GLU A 42 3.97 -9.65 5.46
CA GLU A 42 2.89 -10.02 6.38
C GLU A 42 3.29 -9.63 7.81
N THR A 43 2.47 -8.82 8.47
CA THR A 43 2.77 -8.26 9.79
C THR A 43 1.60 -8.45 10.77
N VAL A 44 1.92 -8.59 12.05
CA VAL A 44 0.90 -8.72 13.10
C VAL A 44 0.25 -7.37 13.42
N PRO A 45 -1.05 -7.33 13.74
CA PRO A 45 -1.73 -6.09 14.12
C PRO A 45 -1.08 -5.44 15.35
N TYR A 46 -0.75 -4.15 15.24
CA TYR A 46 -0.06 -3.43 16.30
C TYR A 46 -1.04 -2.79 17.30
N LYS A 47 -0.87 -3.08 18.61
CA LYS A 47 -1.62 -2.47 19.73
C LYS A 47 -3.16 -2.58 19.63
N VAL A 48 -3.66 -3.74 19.21
CA VAL A 48 -5.10 -4.00 19.15
C VAL A 48 -5.58 -4.77 20.40
N GLN A 49 -6.79 -4.45 20.89
CA GLN A 49 -7.41 -5.15 22.02
C GLN A 49 -8.14 -6.42 21.61
N ILE A 50 -8.51 -6.52 20.33
CA ILE A 50 -9.25 -7.64 19.75
C ILE A 50 -8.34 -8.30 18.72
N GLU A 51 -8.29 -9.62 18.75
CA GLU A 51 -7.54 -10.41 17.76
C GLU A 51 -8.05 -10.12 16.34
N GLN A 52 -7.11 -9.85 15.45
CA GLN A 52 -7.37 -9.54 14.05
C GLN A 52 -6.40 -10.32 13.19
N ARG A 53 -6.79 -10.54 11.93
CA ARG A 53 -5.89 -11.13 10.94
C ARG A 53 -4.67 -10.22 10.72
N ASN A 54 -3.53 -10.84 10.40
CA ASN A 54 -2.31 -10.17 9.96
C ASN A 54 -2.55 -9.26 8.74
N PHE A 55 -1.81 -8.16 8.69
CA PHE A 55 -1.80 -7.24 7.56
C PHE A 55 -0.85 -7.73 6.49
N PHE A 56 -1.20 -7.48 5.23
CA PHE A 56 -0.21 -7.34 4.16
C PHE A 56 0.11 -5.86 4.02
N GLU A 57 1.40 -5.51 4.06
CA GLU A 57 1.89 -4.13 4.00
C GLU A 57 2.92 -3.97 2.89
N PHE A 58 2.88 -2.83 2.20
CA PHE A 58 3.92 -2.40 1.27
C PHE A 58 4.02 -0.88 1.26
N SER A 59 5.12 -0.35 0.74
CA SER A 59 5.30 1.07 0.49
C SER A 59 5.61 1.34 -0.97
N SER A 60 5.16 2.50 -1.48
CA SER A 60 5.44 2.95 -2.84
C SER A 60 6.09 4.34 -2.84
N GLU A 61 7.00 4.52 -3.78
CA GLU A 61 7.49 5.84 -4.18
C GLU A 61 6.73 6.26 -5.44
N ILE A 62 6.14 7.46 -5.42
CA ILE A 62 5.42 8.02 -6.57
C ILE A 62 5.88 9.44 -6.89
N ASN A 63 5.74 9.80 -8.16
CA ASN A 63 5.63 11.19 -8.58
C ASN A 63 4.14 11.55 -8.69
N PHE A 64 3.71 12.53 -7.91
CA PHE A 64 2.34 13.05 -7.94
C PHE A 64 2.29 14.40 -8.68
N PHE A 65 1.26 14.62 -9.50
CA PHE A 65 1.16 15.71 -10.48
C PHE A 65 -0.01 16.66 -10.21
#